data_AF-A0A9X1V929-F1
#
_entry.id   AF-A0A9X1V929-F1
#
_cell.length_a   1.000
_cell.length_b   1.000
_cell.length_c   1.000
_cell.angle_alpha   90.00
_cell.angle_beta   90.00
_cell.angle_gamma   90.00
#
_symmetry.space_group_name_H-M   'P 1'
#
loop_
_entity.id
_entity.type
_entity.pdbx_description
1 polymer ?
#
loop_
_entity_poly.entity_id
_entity_poly.type
_entity_poly.pdbx_seq_one_letter_code
_entity_poly.pdbx_strand_id
1 'polypeptide(L)'
;MAASFMRKILLIIILLTSIKTNADGFEVLFSKFSKAKNIAQVDSLLNQEFDNFVIDSEGLNIYRNLDSNFKQMIYGFSIRYKEEGFYEEFKIYIVTDQDNKIVFGKLEEFEYPEKIIQSEIFNIQVNQIEKYLIEHQNIYDLKLEEKNFIEQFETLKLFGFGCSESMDYYPKEAKKMMKLVDRKDYKELAFWLRQISPELQAYGLTGLIELEKEGIKIQPEERKIIEHLKNRNTPINNCSGCLYGLKTPIKELIY
;
A
#
# COMPACT_ATOMS: atom_id res chain seq x y z
N MET A 1 -37.33 -47.30 19.55
CA MET A 1 -37.46 -46.03 18.80
C MET A 1 -36.45 -44.97 19.24
N ALA A 2 -36.18 -44.80 20.55
CA ALA A 2 -35.21 -43.82 21.07
C ALA A 2 -33.74 -44.00 20.59
N ALA A 3 -33.26 -45.24 20.44
CA ALA A 3 -31.87 -45.51 20.04
C ALA A 3 -31.52 -45.10 18.59
N SER A 4 -32.51 -45.10 17.68
CA SER A 4 -32.34 -44.66 16.29
C SER A 4 -32.24 -43.14 16.18
N PHE A 5 -32.99 -42.42 17.02
CA PHE A 5 -32.95 -40.96 17.09
C PHE A 5 -31.63 -40.45 17.67
N MET A 6 -31.12 -41.12 18.71
CA MET A 6 -29.84 -40.77 19.35
C MET A 6 -28.63 -40.99 18.42
N ARG A 7 -28.66 -42.03 17.57
CA ARG A 7 -27.63 -42.25 16.53
C ARG A 7 -27.60 -41.16 15.45
N LYS A 8 -28.78 -40.64 15.06
CA LYS A 8 -28.87 -39.56 14.06
C LYS A 8 -28.36 -38.23 14.63
N ILE A 9 -28.64 -37.94 15.89
CA ILE A 9 -28.10 -36.74 16.58
C ILE A 9 -26.58 -36.84 16.73
N LEU A 10 -26.05 -38.00 17.11
CA LEU A 10 -24.60 -38.20 17.25
C LEU A 10 -23.86 -38.02 15.91
N LEU A 11 -24.44 -38.48 14.79
CA LEU A 11 -23.89 -38.29 13.46
C LEU A 11 -23.90 -36.82 13.01
N ILE A 12 -24.94 -36.05 13.36
CA ILE A 12 -24.99 -34.60 13.08
C ILE A 12 -23.97 -33.85 13.93
N ILE A 13 -23.78 -34.22 15.20
CA ILE A 13 -22.76 -33.62 16.06
C ILE A 13 -21.35 -33.96 15.55
N ILE A 14 -21.10 -35.20 15.11
CA ILE A 14 -19.80 -35.60 14.53
C ILE A 14 -19.53 -34.88 13.19
N LEU A 15 -20.56 -34.66 12.36
CA LEU A 15 -20.47 -33.83 11.15
C LEU A 15 -20.22 -32.34 11.47
N LEU A 16 -20.78 -31.81 12.55
CA LEU A 16 -20.54 -30.42 12.98
C LEU A 16 -19.17 -30.23 13.64
N THR A 17 -18.60 -31.26 14.28
CA THR A 17 -17.25 -31.22 14.89
C THR A 17 -16.12 -31.60 13.93
N SER A 18 -16.45 -32.24 12.79
CA SER A 18 -15.47 -32.55 11.73
C SER A 18 -15.26 -31.39 10.75
N ILE A 19 -16.11 -30.35 10.83
CA ILE A 19 -15.72 -29.02 10.40
C ILE A 19 -14.84 -28.40 11.51
N LYS A 20 -13.68 -29.01 11.77
CA LYS A 20 -12.52 -28.17 12.06
C LYS A 20 -12.25 -27.45 10.74
N THR A 21 -12.96 -26.35 10.50
CA THR A 21 -12.53 -25.38 9.49
C THR A 21 -11.08 -25.11 9.86
N ASN A 22 -10.13 -25.51 9.01
CA ASN A 22 -8.82 -24.88 9.03
C ASN A 22 -9.14 -23.38 9.03
N ALA A 23 -8.84 -22.71 10.15
CA ALA A 23 -9.16 -21.30 10.27
C ALA A 23 -8.44 -20.61 9.12
N ASP A 24 -9.22 -19.92 8.29
CA ASP A 24 -8.75 -19.20 7.12
C ASP A 24 -7.50 -18.39 7.51
N GLY A 25 -6.41 -18.54 6.74
CA GLY A 25 -5.15 -17.84 6.98
C GLY A 25 -5.37 -16.34 7.12
N PHE A 26 -6.27 -15.78 6.32
CA PHE A 26 -6.65 -14.37 6.39
C PHE A 26 -7.22 -13.99 7.76
N GLU A 27 -8.22 -14.73 8.25
CA GLU A 27 -8.90 -14.43 9.53
C GLU A 27 -7.93 -14.51 10.73
N VAL A 28 -7.05 -15.50 10.73
CA VAL A 28 -6.02 -15.65 11.77
C VAL A 28 -5.06 -14.47 11.75
N LEU A 29 -4.52 -14.13 10.59
CA LEU A 29 -3.58 -13.02 10.42
C LEU A 29 -4.23 -11.68 10.74
N PHE A 30 -5.42 -11.40 10.21
CA PHE A 30 -6.16 -10.17 10.45
C PHE A 30 -6.44 -9.96 11.94
N SER A 31 -6.89 -11.00 12.63
CA SER A 31 -7.14 -10.96 14.09
C SER A 31 -5.88 -10.65 14.91
N LYS A 32 -4.69 -10.95 14.39
CA LYS A 32 -3.40 -10.66 15.05
C LYS A 32 -2.89 -9.27 14.69
N PHE A 33 -2.83 -8.92 13.40
CA PHE A 33 -2.36 -7.62 12.94
C PHE A 33 -3.25 -6.47 13.40
N SER A 34 -4.57 -6.65 13.42
CA SER A 34 -5.51 -5.63 13.95
C SER A 34 -5.29 -5.31 15.44
N LYS A 35 -4.65 -6.20 16.20
CA LYS A 35 -4.31 -5.97 17.61
C LYS A 35 -2.94 -5.33 17.81
N ALA A 36 -2.06 -5.39 16.80
CA ALA A 36 -0.76 -4.72 16.85
C ALA A 36 -0.96 -3.21 17.00
N LYS A 37 -0.14 -2.56 17.82
CA LYS A 37 -0.19 -1.13 18.12
C LYS A 37 1.00 -0.37 17.57
N ASN A 38 2.09 -1.06 17.31
CA ASN A 38 3.31 -0.49 16.77
C ASN A 38 3.95 -1.47 15.81
N ILE A 39 4.96 -0.99 15.09
CA ILE A 39 5.59 -1.77 14.05
C ILE A 39 6.38 -2.98 14.56
N ALA A 40 7.03 -2.88 15.72
CA ALA A 40 7.78 -3.99 16.29
C ALA A 40 6.89 -5.21 16.56
N GLN A 41 5.61 -5.00 16.88
CA GLN A 41 4.64 -6.08 17.02
C GLN A 41 4.27 -6.72 15.68
N VAL A 42 4.18 -5.95 14.60
CA VAL A 42 3.96 -6.48 13.25
C VAL A 42 5.17 -7.29 12.80
N ASP A 43 6.38 -6.76 12.98
CA ASP A 43 7.62 -7.48 12.65
C ASP A 43 7.72 -8.79 13.42
N SER A 44 7.37 -8.78 14.72
CA SER A 44 7.30 -10.00 15.52
C SER A 44 6.30 -11.02 14.97
N LEU A 45 5.11 -10.57 14.55
CA LEU A 45 4.09 -11.44 13.94
C LEU A 45 4.56 -12.05 12.61
N LEU A 46 5.25 -11.27 11.77
CA LEU A 46 5.79 -11.75 10.49
C LEU A 46 6.87 -12.83 10.65
N ASN A 47 7.55 -12.88 11.79
CA ASN A 47 8.56 -13.89 12.11
C ASN A 47 8.00 -15.03 13.01
N GLN A 48 6.71 -15.03 13.28
CA GLN A 48 6.09 -16.00 14.17
C GLN A 48 5.73 -17.29 13.41
N GLU A 49 5.98 -18.45 14.02
CA GLU A 49 5.34 -19.69 13.58
C GLU A 49 3.91 -19.76 14.11
N PHE A 50 2.97 -20.17 13.26
CA PHE A 50 1.59 -20.43 13.63
C PHE A 50 1.36 -21.94 13.70
N ASP A 51 0.30 -22.36 14.38
CA ASP A 51 0.02 -23.79 14.56
C ASP A 51 -0.08 -24.51 13.21
N ASN A 52 -0.83 -23.92 12.27
CA ASN A 52 -1.21 -24.56 10.99
C ASN A 52 -0.38 -24.11 9.78
N PHE A 53 0.31 -22.98 9.88
CA PHE A 53 1.08 -22.41 8.76
C PHE A 53 2.35 -21.70 9.27
N VAL A 54 3.24 -21.39 8.34
CA VAL A 54 4.40 -20.52 8.55
C VAL A 54 4.30 -19.35 7.58
N ILE A 55 4.82 -18.19 7.99
CA ILE A 55 4.94 -17.02 7.11
C ILE A 55 6.29 -17.10 6.40
N ASP A 56 6.27 -17.06 5.07
CA ASP A 56 7.44 -17.01 4.22
C ASP A 56 7.57 -15.57 3.66
N SER A 57 8.45 -14.75 4.26
CA SER A 57 8.57 -13.32 3.96
C SER A 57 9.56 -13.03 2.81
N GLU A 58 9.24 -13.45 1.59
CA GLU A 58 10.11 -13.24 0.42
C GLU A 58 9.62 -12.13 -0.55
N GLY A 59 8.54 -11.43 -0.20
CA GLY A 59 7.86 -10.51 -1.11
C GLY A 59 8.35 -9.05 -1.11
N LEU A 60 7.55 -8.20 -1.75
CA LEU A 60 7.77 -6.76 -1.85
C LEU A 60 7.78 -6.11 -0.47
N ASN A 61 8.93 -5.53 -0.09
CA ASN A 61 9.05 -4.81 1.17
C ASN A 61 9.32 -3.33 0.92
N ILE A 62 8.35 -2.45 1.11
CA ILE A 62 8.55 -0.99 1.05
C ILE A 62 8.69 -0.47 2.47
N TYR A 63 9.72 0.34 2.70
CA TYR A 63 9.89 1.12 3.93
C TYR A 63 10.31 2.53 3.52
N ARG A 64 9.52 3.54 3.90
CA ARG A 64 9.81 4.92 3.52
C ARG A 64 9.29 5.95 4.50
N ASN A 65 10.05 7.03 4.64
CA ASN A 65 9.63 8.22 5.37
C ASN A 65 8.69 9.06 4.50
N LEU A 66 7.65 9.57 5.13
CA LEU A 66 6.70 10.55 4.63
C LEU A 66 6.98 11.90 5.31
N ASP A 67 6.10 12.88 5.06
CA ASP A 67 6.14 14.15 5.79
C ASP A 67 5.84 13.96 7.28
N SER A 68 6.26 14.94 8.09
CA SER A 68 5.98 14.97 9.54
C SER A 68 6.48 13.74 10.30
N ASN A 69 7.54 13.09 9.80
CA ASN A 69 8.13 11.87 10.34
C ASN A 69 7.17 10.66 10.38
N PHE A 70 6.08 10.70 9.62
CA PHE A 70 5.28 9.51 9.37
C PHE A 70 6.06 8.54 8.49
N LYS A 71 5.69 7.27 8.55
CA LYS A 71 6.35 6.21 7.77
C LYS A 71 5.31 5.35 7.10
N GLN A 72 5.58 4.95 5.86
CA GLN A 72 4.79 3.94 5.17
C GLN A 72 5.61 2.67 5.01
N MET A 73 4.93 1.55 5.27
CA MET A 73 5.51 0.23 5.23
C MET A 73 4.56 -0.70 4.52
N ILE A 74 5.08 -1.51 3.59
CA ILE A 74 4.29 -2.52 2.89
C ILE A 74 5.09 -3.79 2.89
N TYR A 75 4.49 -4.88 3.35
CA TYR A 75 5.13 -6.19 3.32
C TYR A 75 4.30 -7.12 2.45
N GLY A 76 4.94 -7.71 1.44
CA GLY A 76 4.44 -8.87 0.73
C GLY A 76 5.01 -10.13 1.36
N PHE A 77 4.17 -11.11 1.62
CA PHE A 77 4.56 -12.40 2.19
C PHE A 77 3.58 -13.47 1.74
N SER A 78 4.02 -14.72 1.75
CA SER A 78 3.13 -15.86 1.60
C SER A 78 2.99 -16.58 2.94
N ILE A 79 1.91 -17.33 3.10
CA ILE A 79 1.86 -18.37 4.13
C ILE A 79 1.92 -19.74 3.46
N ARG A 80 2.55 -20.68 4.14
CA ARG A 80 2.59 -22.07 3.72
C ARG A 80 1.94 -22.96 4.77
N TYR A 81 0.89 -23.66 4.39
CA TYR A 81 0.22 -24.61 5.27
C TYR A 81 1.08 -25.85 5.48
N LYS A 82 1.24 -26.27 6.74
CA LYS A 82 2.15 -27.37 7.13
C LYS A 82 1.70 -28.74 6.60
N GLU A 83 0.39 -28.95 6.46
CA GLU A 83 -0.17 -30.25 6.07
C GLU A 83 -0.43 -30.38 4.57
N GLU A 84 -0.71 -29.27 3.87
CA GLU A 84 -1.26 -29.30 2.52
C GLU A 84 -0.29 -28.78 1.45
N GLY A 85 0.78 -28.05 1.84
CA GLY A 85 1.75 -27.49 0.90
C GLY A 85 1.19 -26.39 -0.02
N PHE A 86 -0.03 -25.90 0.24
CA PHE A 86 -0.59 -24.74 -0.43
C PHE A 86 0.02 -23.44 0.09
N TYR A 87 0.02 -22.45 -0.79
CA TYR A 87 0.45 -21.09 -0.51
C TYR A 87 -0.69 -20.12 -0.73
N GLU A 88 -0.85 -19.19 0.20
CA GLU A 88 -1.68 -17.99 0.04
C GLU A 88 -0.76 -16.78 0.10
N GLU A 89 -1.03 -15.77 -0.74
CA GLU A 89 -0.20 -14.58 -0.88
C GLU A 89 -0.90 -13.38 -0.25
N PHE A 90 -0.14 -12.62 0.54
CA PHE A 90 -0.65 -11.50 1.32
C PHE A 90 0.18 -10.24 1.14
N LYS A 91 -0.49 -9.09 1.27
CA LYS A 91 0.12 -7.78 1.44
C LYS A 91 -0.44 -7.11 2.68
N ILE A 92 0.44 -6.55 3.51
CA ILE A 92 0.05 -5.69 4.63
C ILE A 92 0.58 -4.28 4.41
N TYR A 93 -0.33 -3.30 4.46
CA TYR A 93 -0.04 -1.88 4.30
C TYR A 93 -0.14 -1.22 5.67
N ILE A 94 0.90 -0.50 6.07
CA ILE A 94 0.96 0.15 7.38
C ILE A 94 1.43 1.58 7.18
N VAL A 95 0.77 2.50 7.88
CA VAL A 95 1.29 3.84 8.13
C VAL A 95 1.47 4.02 9.63
N THR A 96 2.64 4.52 10.04
CA THR A 96 2.92 4.84 11.43
C THR A 96 3.19 6.33 11.64
N ASP A 97 2.96 6.79 12.86
CA ASP A 97 3.43 8.08 13.32
C ASP A 97 4.94 8.04 13.65
N GLN A 98 5.44 9.18 14.14
CA GLN A 98 6.82 9.39 14.60
C GLN A 98 7.24 8.50 15.79
N ASP A 99 6.29 7.97 16.57
CA ASP A 99 6.53 7.04 17.68
C ASP A 99 6.49 5.57 17.21
N ASN A 100 6.35 5.35 15.90
CA ASN A 100 6.09 4.05 15.27
C ASN A 100 4.78 3.38 15.71
N LYS A 101 3.80 4.16 16.18
CA LYS A 101 2.44 3.66 16.44
C LYS A 101 1.68 3.54 15.13
N ILE A 102 0.92 2.46 14.97
CA ILE A 102 0.13 2.23 13.76
C ILE A 102 -1.04 3.22 13.74
N VAL A 103 -1.09 4.01 12.66
CA VAL A 103 -2.13 5.02 12.38
C VAL A 103 -3.15 4.50 11.37
N PHE A 104 -2.72 3.61 10.48
CA PHE A 104 -3.54 2.94 9.49
C PHE A 104 -2.91 1.57 9.18
N GLY A 105 -3.74 0.55 9.03
CA GLY A 105 -3.36 -0.78 8.61
C GLY A 105 -4.34 -1.36 7.61
N LYS A 106 -3.87 -2.18 6.67
CA LYS A 106 -4.71 -2.96 5.77
C LYS A 106 -4.04 -4.30 5.49
N LEU A 107 -4.80 -5.39 5.53
CA LEU A 107 -4.38 -6.71 5.09
C LEU A 107 -5.13 -7.07 3.82
N GLU A 108 -4.42 -7.57 2.81
CA GLU A 108 -4.98 -8.10 1.57
C GLU A 108 -4.47 -9.51 1.35
N GLU A 109 -5.36 -10.40 0.93
CA GLU A 109 -5.03 -11.68 0.30
C GLU A 109 -5.26 -11.54 -1.21
N PHE A 110 -4.38 -12.11 -2.02
CA PHE A 110 -4.51 -12.04 -3.47
C PHE A 110 -4.08 -13.33 -4.18
N GLU A 111 -4.66 -13.54 -5.36
CA GLU A 111 -4.30 -14.58 -6.30
C GLU A 111 -3.36 -14.00 -7.37
N TYR A 112 -2.30 -14.72 -7.73
CA TYR A 112 -1.40 -14.29 -8.81
C TYR A 112 -2.18 -14.13 -10.14
N PRO A 113 -1.98 -13.04 -10.92
CA PRO A 113 -0.92 -12.05 -10.80
C PRO A 113 -1.23 -10.79 -9.97
N GLU A 114 -2.36 -10.67 -9.27
CA GLU A 114 -2.73 -9.61 -8.27
C GLU A 114 -4.27 -9.43 -8.13
N LYS A 115 -5.04 -10.51 -8.28
CA LYS A 115 -6.48 -10.46 -8.07
C LYS A 115 -6.77 -10.54 -6.57
N ILE A 116 -7.20 -9.43 -5.97
CA ILE A 116 -7.57 -9.37 -4.55
C ILE A 116 -8.72 -10.37 -4.29
N ILE A 117 -8.50 -11.28 -3.34
CA ILE A 117 -9.48 -12.26 -2.87
C ILE A 117 -10.28 -11.64 -1.71
N GLN A 118 -9.56 -11.19 -0.68
CA GLN A 118 -10.10 -10.54 0.50
C GLN A 118 -9.21 -9.37 0.94
N SER A 119 -9.83 -8.37 1.57
CA SER A 119 -9.12 -7.18 2.04
C SER A 119 -9.85 -6.54 3.20
N GLU A 120 -9.13 -6.20 4.27
CA GLU A 120 -9.69 -5.49 5.42
C GLU A 120 -8.75 -4.43 5.99
N ILE A 121 -9.33 -3.29 6.40
CA ILE A 121 -8.64 -2.18 7.05
C ILE A 121 -8.72 -2.34 8.57
N PHE A 122 -7.65 -1.99 9.27
CA PHE A 122 -7.58 -1.98 10.73
C PHE A 122 -6.85 -0.72 11.25
N ASN A 123 -7.02 -0.44 12.55
CA ASN A 123 -6.31 0.62 13.27
C ASN A 123 -6.38 2.04 12.69
N ILE A 124 -7.55 2.49 12.22
CA ILE A 124 -7.72 3.89 11.81
C ILE A 124 -7.64 4.81 13.05
N GLN A 125 -6.55 5.58 13.18
CA GLN A 125 -6.33 6.54 14.27
C GLN A 125 -6.65 7.97 13.80
N VAL A 126 -7.94 8.34 13.80
CA VAL A 126 -8.45 9.62 13.28
C VAL A 126 -7.62 10.83 13.74
N ASN A 127 -7.36 10.98 15.04
CA ASN A 127 -6.59 12.13 15.57
C ASN A 127 -5.16 12.22 15.01
N GLN A 128 -4.51 11.08 14.73
CA GLN A 128 -3.17 11.07 14.14
C GLN A 128 -3.22 11.38 12.65
N ILE A 129 -4.26 10.91 11.95
CA ILE A 129 -4.50 11.27 10.54
C ILE A 129 -4.76 12.77 10.42
N GLU A 130 -5.62 13.34 11.26
CA GLU A 130 -5.88 14.80 11.29
C GLU A 130 -4.59 15.60 11.52
N LYS A 131 -3.74 15.17 12.45
CA LYS A 131 -2.43 15.78 12.67
C LYS A 131 -1.56 15.75 11.41
N TYR A 132 -1.50 14.62 10.72
CA TYR A 132 -0.78 14.50 9.45
C TYR A 132 -1.35 15.45 8.40
N LEU A 133 -2.67 15.50 8.24
CA LEU A 133 -3.34 16.33 7.23
C LEU A 133 -3.16 17.84 7.47
N ILE A 134 -3.12 18.29 8.74
CA ILE A 134 -2.81 19.68 9.08
C ILE A 134 -1.40 20.05 8.62
N GLU A 135 -0.41 19.22 8.94
CA GLU A 135 0.97 19.46 8.52
C GLU A 135 1.13 19.39 7.00
N HIS A 136 0.44 18.43 6.36
CA HIS A 136 0.39 18.33 4.90
C HIS A 136 -0.18 19.61 4.29
N GLN A 137 -1.29 20.14 4.82
CA GLN A 137 -1.86 21.40 4.35
C GLN A 137 -0.87 22.56 4.49
N ASN A 138 -0.11 22.62 5.59
CA ASN A 138 0.89 23.68 5.80
C ASN A 138 2.03 23.64 4.75
N ILE A 139 2.42 22.45 4.31
CA ILE A 139 3.51 22.26 3.33
C ILE A 139 3.01 22.49 1.89
N TYR A 140 1.86 21.91 1.54
CA TYR A 140 1.41 21.79 0.17
C TYR A 140 0.29 22.78 -0.22
N ASP A 141 -0.26 23.52 0.75
CA ASP A 141 -1.45 24.36 0.58
C ASP A 141 -2.62 23.58 -0.04
N LEU A 142 -2.78 22.32 0.39
CA LEU A 142 -3.85 21.45 -0.06
C LEU A 142 -4.59 20.87 1.13
N LYS A 143 -5.87 21.24 1.26
CA LYS A 143 -6.77 20.64 2.24
C LYS A 143 -7.24 19.28 1.73
N LEU A 144 -6.92 18.24 2.48
CA LEU A 144 -7.35 16.87 2.26
C LEU A 144 -8.17 16.38 3.45
N GLU A 145 -8.98 15.37 3.22
CA GLU A 145 -9.82 14.73 4.24
C GLU A 145 -9.26 13.36 4.62
N GLU A 146 -9.72 12.78 5.74
CA GLU A 146 -9.33 11.44 6.18
C GLU A 146 -9.51 10.39 5.08
N LYS A 147 -10.61 10.49 4.32
CA LYS A 147 -10.87 9.61 3.18
C LYS A 147 -9.75 9.66 2.14
N ASN A 148 -9.19 10.84 1.85
CA ASN A 148 -8.08 10.96 0.90
C ASN A 148 -6.81 10.30 1.42
N PHE A 149 -6.57 10.35 2.73
CA PHE A 149 -5.45 9.64 3.36
C PHE A 149 -5.61 8.13 3.18
N ILE A 150 -6.78 7.59 3.51
CA ILE A 150 -7.09 6.16 3.39
C ILE A 150 -6.96 5.70 1.94
N GLU A 151 -7.61 6.38 0.99
CA GLU A 151 -7.58 6.05 -0.45
C GLU A 151 -6.16 6.06 -1.04
N GLN A 152 -5.26 6.89 -0.50
CA GLN A 152 -3.90 6.99 -1.02
C GLN A 152 -2.93 5.97 -0.40
N PHE A 153 -3.24 5.43 0.77
CA PHE A 153 -2.41 4.42 1.44
C PHE A 153 -2.98 3.00 1.38
N GLU A 154 -4.25 2.82 1.03
CA GLU A 154 -4.86 1.50 0.86
C GLU A 154 -4.37 0.75 -0.38
N THR A 155 -3.80 1.46 -1.36
CA THR A 155 -3.27 0.87 -2.59
C THR A 155 -1.92 1.50 -2.93
N LEU A 156 -0.92 0.65 -3.10
CA LEU A 156 0.38 1.05 -3.62
C LEU A 156 0.30 1.30 -5.13
N LYS A 157 0.60 2.52 -5.54
CA LYS A 157 0.68 2.86 -6.96
C LYS A 157 2.04 2.44 -7.53
N LEU A 158 2.10 2.31 -8.84
CA LEU A 158 3.33 2.04 -9.57
C LEU A 158 3.71 3.26 -10.41
N PHE A 159 4.93 3.76 -10.21
CA PHE A 159 5.51 4.80 -11.04
C PHE A 159 6.30 4.20 -12.21
N GLY A 160 6.09 4.67 -13.43
CA GLY A 160 7.00 4.36 -14.53
C GLY A 160 6.37 4.43 -15.90
N PHE A 161 7.20 4.20 -16.92
CA PHE A 161 6.88 4.32 -18.32
C PHE A 161 7.49 3.13 -19.05
N GLY A 162 6.67 2.27 -19.67
CA GLY A 162 7.15 1.05 -20.33
C GLY A 162 7.59 -0.06 -19.36
N CYS A 163 6.73 -0.44 -18.40
CA CYS A 163 6.99 -1.57 -17.48
C CYS A 163 6.76 -2.94 -18.16
N SER A 164 7.42 -3.24 -19.27
CA SER A 164 7.35 -4.58 -19.86
C SER A 164 8.59 -4.85 -20.68
N GLU A 165 8.76 -6.10 -21.11
CA GLU A 165 9.84 -6.49 -22.04
C GLU A 165 9.75 -5.68 -23.34
N SER A 166 8.52 -5.50 -23.84
CA SER A 166 8.20 -4.68 -25.01
C SER A 166 8.13 -3.18 -24.73
N MET A 167 8.31 -2.75 -23.47
CA MET A 167 8.18 -1.36 -23.01
C MET A 167 6.83 -0.70 -23.35
N ASP A 168 5.78 -1.49 -23.54
CA ASP A 168 4.43 -1.05 -23.94
C ASP A 168 3.45 -0.92 -22.77
N TYR A 169 3.79 -1.42 -21.59
CA TYR A 169 2.95 -1.30 -20.42
C TYR A 169 3.17 0.04 -19.74
N TYR A 170 2.08 0.77 -19.50
CA TYR A 170 2.09 2.00 -18.73
C TYR A 170 1.08 1.87 -17.59
N PRO A 171 1.48 2.16 -16.33
CA PRO A 171 0.54 2.27 -15.23
C PRO A 171 -0.60 3.24 -15.55
N LYS A 172 -1.75 3.05 -14.91
CA LYS A 172 -2.94 3.89 -15.13
C LYS A 172 -2.63 5.37 -14.92
N GLU A 173 -1.87 5.69 -13.89
CA GLU A 173 -1.44 7.03 -13.52
C GLU A 173 -0.50 7.63 -14.57
N ALA A 174 0.44 6.85 -15.13
CA ALA A 174 1.30 7.30 -16.24
C ALA A 174 0.48 7.70 -17.46
N LYS A 175 -0.45 6.84 -17.88
CA LYS A 175 -1.35 7.13 -19.02
C LYS A 175 -2.19 8.38 -18.77
N LYS A 176 -2.65 8.61 -17.54
CA LYS A 176 -3.41 9.82 -17.19
C LYS A 176 -2.49 11.05 -17.18
N MET A 177 -1.29 10.97 -16.61
CA MET A 177 -0.30 12.05 -16.62
C MET A 177 0.03 12.49 -18.05
N MET A 178 0.35 11.55 -18.95
CA MET A 178 0.64 11.86 -20.37
C MET A 178 -0.50 12.63 -21.03
N LYS A 179 -1.76 12.20 -20.79
CA LYS A 179 -2.94 12.92 -21.29
C LYS A 179 -3.10 14.32 -20.70
N LEU A 180 -2.63 14.58 -19.48
CA LEU A 180 -2.64 15.91 -18.88
C LEU A 180 -1.57 16.80 -19.51
N VAL A 181 -0.39 16.25 -19.80
CA VAL A 181 0.68 16.93 -20.55
C VAL A 181 0.19 17.32 -21.95
N ASP A 182 -0.37 16.37 -22.70
CA ASP A 182 -0.92 16.62 -24.05
C ASP A 182 -1.96 17.75 -24.07
N ARG A 183 -2.74 17.87 -23.00
CA ARG A 183 -3.79 18.89 -22.83
C ARG A 183 -3.29 20.18 -22.19
N LYS A 184 -2.02 20.25 -21.79
CA LYS A 184 -1.43 21.37 -21.05
C LYS A 184 -2.18 21.66 -19.74
N ASP A 185 -2.69 20.62 -19.10
CA ASP A 185 -3.45 20.72 -17.85
C ASP A 185 -2.52 20.88 -16.65
N TYR A 186 -1.92 22.07 -16.55
CA TYR A 186 -1.02 22.45 -15.45
C TYR A 186 -1.68 22.27 -14.08
N LYS A 187 -2.97 22.63 -13.98
CA LYS A 187 -3.68 22.65 -12.69
C LYS A 187 -3.81 21.25 -12.09
N GLU A 188 -4.18 20.27 -12.90
CA GLU A 188 -4.29 18.88 -12.42
C GLU A 188 -2.92 18.29 -12.07
N LEU A 189 -1.87 18.59 -12.86
CA LEU A 189 -0.50 18.14 -12.56
C LEU A 189 0.05 18.78 -11.27
N ALA A 190 -0.23 20.07 -11.07
CA ALA A 190 0.08 20.79 -9.84
C ALA A 190 -0.71 20.26 -8.63
N PHE A 191 -1.95 19.81 -8.84
CA PHE A 191 -2.73 19.12 -7.80
C PHE A 191 -2.14 17.74 -7.45
N TRP A 192 -1.63 17.00 -8.44
CA TRP A 192 -0.95 15.71 -8.24
C TRP A 192 0.34 15.85 -7.43
N LEU A 193 1.12 16.89 -7.71
CA LEU A 193 2.34 17.23 -6.97
C LEU A 193 2.09 17.43 -5.45
N ARG A 194 0.86 17.81 -5.08
CA ARG A 194 0.42 18.09 -3.71
C ARG A 194 -0.27 16.93 -3.02
N GLN A 195 -0.42 15.78 -3.70
CA GLN A 195 -1.03 14.59 -3.10
C GLN A 195 -0.16 13.98 -2.01
N ILE A 196 -0.72 13.06 -1.22
CA ILE A 196 -0.01 12.36 -0.14
C ILE A 196 0.86 11.23 -0.70
N SER A 197 0.35 10.52 -1.72
CA SER A 197 1.02 9.40 -2.38
C SER A 197 2.30 9.89 -3.07
N PRO A 198 3.48 9.38 -2.67
CA PRO A 198 4.74 9.72 -3.34
C PRO A 198 4.72 9.45 -4.84
N GLU A 199 4.08 8.37 -5.30
CA GLU A 199 3.94 8.05 -6.72
C GLU A 199 3.13 9.11 -7.49
N LEU A 200 2.02 9.60 -6.93
CA LEU A 200 1.26 10.69 -7.55
C LEU A 200 2.06 11.98 -7.58
N GLN A 201 2.80 12.28 -6.50
CA GLN A 201 3.70 13.43 -6.45
C GLN A 201 4.78 13.33 -7.54
N ALA A 202 5.36 12.14 -7.76
CA ALA A 202 6.32 11.90 -8.82
C ALA A 202 5.71 12.10 -10.21
N TYR A 203 4.50 11.60 -10.47
CA TYR A 203 3.82 11.85 -11.75
C TYR A 203 3.49 13.35 -11.96
N GLY A 204 3.04 14.05 -10.91
CA GLY A 204 2.78 15.49 -10.99
C GLY A 204 4.04 16.28 -11.32
N LEU A 205 5.15 15.96 -10.64
CA LEU A 205 6.48 16.51 -10.90
C LEU A 205 6.94 16.24 -12.35
N THR A 206 6.89 14.98 -12.80
CA THR A 206 7.30 14.62 -14.17
C THR A 206 6.48 15.38 -15.20
N GLY A 207 5.15 15.42 -15.05
CA GLY A 207 4.29 16.13 -16.00
C GLY A 207 4.56 17.65 -16.02
N LEU A 208 4.81 18.27 -14.86
CA LEU A 208 5.17 19.69 -14.82
C LEU A 208 6.51 19.98 -15.52
N ILE A 209 7.49 19.09 -15.40
CA ILE A 209 8.77 19.19 -16.11
C ILE A 209 8.56 19.06 -17.62
N GLU A 210 7.71 18.15 -18.08
CA GLU A 210 7.38 18.02 -19.51
C GLU A 210 6.70 19.30 -20.05
N LEU A 211 5.76 19.88 -19.29
CA LEU A 211 5.16 21.17 -19.65
C LEU A 211 6.19 22.31 -19.68
N GLU A 212 7.19 22.30 -18.79
CA GLU A 212 8.28 23.27 -18.79
C GLU A 212 9.14 23.17 -20.06
N LYS A 213 9.43 21.95 -20.52
CA LYS A 213 10.13 21.71 -21.80
C LYS A 213 9.33 22.25 -23.00
N GLU A 214 8.01 22.28 -22.91
CA GLU A 214 7.12 22.91 -23.90
C GLU A 214 6.94 24.43 -23.72
N GLY A 215 7.64 25.05 -22.77
CA GLY A 215 7.63 26.50 -22.54
C GLY A 215 6.60 26.98 -21.50
N ILE A 216 5.87 26.08 -20.82
CA ILE A 216 4.98 26.45 -19.71
C ILE A 216 5.79 26.49 -18.42
N LYS A 217 6.05 27.70 -17.93
CA LYS A 217 6.87 27.92 -16.74
C LYS A 217 6.22 27.35 -15.47
N ILE A 218 6.97 26.52 -14.73
CA ILE A 218 6.60 26.10 -13.37
C ILE A 218 6.61 27.32 -12.43
N GLN A 219 5.49 27.54 -11.73
CA GLN A 219 5.30 28.67 -10.84
C GLN A 219 6.13 28.52 -9.56
N PRO A 220 6.50 29.63 -8.89
CA PRO A 220 7.38 29.60 -7.71
C PRO A 220 6.90 28.68 -6.57
N GLU A 221 5.60 28.56 -6.38
CA GLU A 221 4.95 27.72 -5.39
C GLU A 221 5.15 26.23 -5.67
N GLU A 222 4.95 25.76 -6.91
CA GLU A 222 5.28 24.38 -7.27
C GLU A 222 6.78 24.14 -7.15
N ARG A 223 7.65 25.10 -7.50
CA ARG A 223 9.11 24.91 -7.32
C ARG A 223 9.48 24.68 -5.86
N LYS A 224 8.87 25.39 -4.91
CA LYS A 224 9.10 25.15 -3.48
C LYS A 224 8.71 23.72 -3.08
N ILE A 225 7.58 23.23 -3.58
CA ILE A 225 7.12 21.86 -3.34
C ILE A 225 8.09 20.85 -3.97
N ILE A 226 8.54 21.09 -5.21
CA ILE A 226 9.50 20.22 -5.90
C ILE A 226 10.81 20.13 -5.11
N GLU A 227 11.34 21.24 -4.61
CA GLU A 227 12.55 21.24 -3.77
C GLU A 227 12.31 20.52 -2.43
N HIS A 228 11.15 20.70 -1.80
CA HIS A 228 10.77 19.92 -0.61
C HIS A 228 10.79 18.42 -0.88
N LEU A 229 10.17 17.97 -1.98
CA LEU A 229 10.13 16.56 -2.36
C LEU A 229 11.52 16.00 -2.64
N LYS A 230 12.38 16.74 -3.36
CA LYS A 230 13.79 16.38 -3.59
C LYS A 230 14.55 16.20 -2.27
N ASN A 231 14.35 17.11 -1.33
CA ASN A 231 15.02 17.06 -0.02
C ASN A 231 14.52 15.91 0.85
N ARG A 232 13.21 15.64 0.85
CA ARG A 232 12.61 14.49 1.53
C ARG A 232 13.13 13.16 0.97
N ASN A 233 13.41 13.14 -0.33
CA ASN A 233 14.07 12.03 -1.03
C ASN A 233 13.43 10.65 -0.82
N THR A 234 12.09 10.63 -0.74
CA THR A 234 11.30 9.42 -0.50
C THR A 234 11.47 8.43 -1.67
N PRO A 235 11.75 7.14 -1.42
CA PRO A 235 11.75 6.12 -2.46
C PRO A 235 10.32 5.89 -2.98
N ILE A 236 10.22 5.88 -4.31
CA ILE A 236 8.98 5.64 -5.06
C ILE A 236 8.96 4.16 -5.46
N ASN A 237 7.79 3.52 -5.39
CA ASN A 237 7.59 2.22 -5.99
C ASN A 237 7.55 2.38 -7.51
N ASN A 238 8.61 1.97 -8.22
CA ASN A 238 8.70 2.14 -9.65
C ASN A 238 8.97 0.85 -10.43
N CYS A 239 8.87 0.97 -11.75
CA CYS A 239 9.22 -0.06 -12.70
C CYS A 239 10.28 0.42 -13.70
N SER A 240 11.02 -0.52 -14.29
CA SER A 240 11.89 -0.28 -15.45
C SER A 240 11.98 -1.56 -16.30
N GLY A 241 11.38 -1.55 -17.49
CA GLY A 241 11.23 -2.76 -18.30
C GLY A 241 10.47 -3.85 -17.55
N CYS A 242 11.03 -5.06 -17.48
CA CYS A 242 10.46 -6.20 -16.74
C CYS A 242 10.64 -6.11 -15.21
N LEU A 243 11.36 -5.11 -14.69
CA LEU A 243 11.62 -5.00 -13.26
C LEU A 243 10.54 -4.15 -12.60
N TYR A 244 9.88 -4.72 -11.59
CA TYR A 244 8.84 -4.10 -10.79
C TYR A 244 9.28 -4.02 -9.33
N GLY A 245 8.72 -3.09 -8.56
CA GLY A 245 9.06 -2.96 -7.14
C GLY A 245 10.43 -2.33 -6.90
N LEU A 246 10.99 -1.65 -7.91
CA LEU A 246 12.19 -0.84 -7.75
C LEU A 246 11.87 0.30 -6.76
N LYS A 247 12.90 0.77 -6.07
CA LYS A 247 12.81 1.81 -5.03
C LYS A 247 13.72 2.95 -5.37
N THR A 248 13.33 3.74 -6.36
CA THR A 248 14.12 4.90 -6.78
C THR A 248 13.74 6.13 -5.97
N PRO A 249 14.71 6.82 -5.34
CA PRO A 249 14.46 8.09 -4.67
C PRO A 249 13.94 9.16 -5.64
N ILE A 250 12.95 9.97 -5.22
CA ILE A 250 12.29 10.94 -6.10
C ILE A 250 13.25 11.93 -6.79
N LYS A 251 14.38 12.29 -6.15
CA LYS A 251 15.37 13.20 -6.74
C LYS A 251 16.05 12.62 -7.99
N GLU A 252 16.12 11.29 -8.10
CA GLU A 252 16.73 10.57 -9.22
C GLU A 252 15.78 10.44 -10.41
N LEU A 253 14.53 10.89 -10.27
CA LEU A 253 13.56 10.96 -11.36
C LEU A 253 13.63 12.29 -12.13
N ILE A 254 14.46 13.23 -11.67
CA ILE A 254 14.57 14.58 -12.20
C ILE A 254 15.90 14.66 -12.96
N TYR A 255 15.83 14.55 -14.29
CA TYR A 255 16.96 14.73 -15.20
C TYR A 255 16.81 16.02 -15.99
#